data_AF-A0A1L9PVM9-F1
#
_entry.id   AF-A0A1L9PVM9-F1
#
_cell.length_a   1.000
_cell.length_b   1.000
_cell.length_c   1.000
_cell.angle_alpha   90.00
_cell.angle_beta   90.00
_cell.angle_gamma   90.00
#
_symmetry.space_group_name_H-M   'P 1'
#
loop_
_entity.id
_entity.type
_entity.pdbx_description
1 polymer ?
#
loop_
_entity_poly.entity_id
_entity_poly.type
_entity_poly.pdbx_seq_one_letter_code
_entity_poly.pdbx_strand_id
1 'polypeptide(L)'
;MDILNLAAGAKPSLRLGGYTLNVEEAWNFRTTQIFDELDRAISPGNDDLRKMLDLIKGLCPLDGTIYADKQLRPSQAIARTVVPNYQKGESQFNIEKHDFNNDGIPYWGLCDVLGRLMSLLADVPKHATRDNFYVHMTALYGRWCYNLIQNSKKVLPFMFCSVWVTDGVGGAVKLFLGASMGRSTNSAKAKSPWTLQIQRVRFELLDVEHMELSGYDLYMSPAGELAEEDESIKLGNCAETYPFAYLDSDKTDPWENAHGLALNKRAITLHDNYNVNDIISHIRGPCPNCQWYIESRGGRSGNFERKNEVKGEGKKEGQHYEAGA
;
A
#
# COMPACT_ATOMS: atom_id res chain seq x y z
N MET A 1 -5.19 11.13 -30.69
CA MET A 1 -6.40 11.36 -29.89
C MET A 1 -5.94 12.12 -28.65
N ASP A 2 -6.21 13.42 -28.65
CA ASP A 2 -5.68 14.38 -27.69
C ASP A 2 -6.27 14.18 -26.29
N ILE A 3 -5.42 13.80 -25.32
CA ILE A 3 -5.76 13.74 -23.88
C ILE A 3 -5.03 14.90 -23.17
N LEU A 4 -5.25 16.12 -23.65
CA LEU A 4 -4.79 17.35 -22.98
C LEU A 4 -5.90 18.38 -23.06
N ASN A 5 -7.02 18.09 -22.41
CA ASN A 5 -8.03 19.08 -22.00
C ASN A 5 -8.86 18.52 -20.83
N LEU A 6 -8.18 18.00 -19.80
CA LEU A 6 -8.73 18.06 -18.45
C LEU A 6 -8.74 19.54 -18.08
N ALA A 7 -9.93 20.09 -17.89
CA ALA A 7 -10.15 21.50 -17.59
C ALA A 7 -9.11 22.02 -16.58
N ALA A 8 -8.25 22.92 -17.05
CA ALA A 8 -7.26 23.60 -16.23
C ALA A 8 -7.99 24.36 -15.11
N GLY A 9 -8.06 23.77 -13.91
CA GLY A 9 -8.67 24.39 -12.74
C GLY A 9 -9.47 23.47 -11.81
N ALA A 10 -9.85 22.26 -12.24
CA ALA A 10 -10.53 21.33 -11.34
C ALA A 10 -9.52 20.70 -10.38
N LYS A 11 -9.64 21.02 -9.08
CA LYS A 11 -8.82 20.40 -8.03
C LYS A 11 -9.10 18.89 -7.96
N PRO A 12 -8.08 18.05 -7.73
CA PRO A 12 -8.26 16.61 -7.61
C PRO A 12 -9.22 16.30 -6.45
N SER A 13 -10.18 15.43 -6.72
CA SER A 13 -11.18 15.01 -5.74
C SER A 13 -11.36 13.49 -5.73
N LEU A 14 -11.70 12.95 -4.57
CA LEU A 14 -11.94 11.52 -4.34
C LEU A 14 -13.30 11.34 -3.69
N ARG A 15 -13.97 10.22 -3.94
CA ARG A 15 -15.22 9.89 -3.26
C ARG A 15 -15.01 8.77 -2.26
N LEU A 16 -15.39 9.02 -1.00
CA LEU A 16 -15.38 8.03 0.08
C LEU A 16 -16.80 7.98 0.70
N GLY A 17 -17.41 6.80 0.74
CA GLY A 17 -18.72 6.61 1.38
C GLY A 17 -19.84 7.49 0.77
N GLY A 18 -19.74 7.79 -0.53
CA GLY A 18 -20.71 8.62 -1.25
C GLY A 18 -20.43 10.13 -1.26
N TYR A 19 -19.49 10.62 -0.45
CA TYR A 19 -19.15 12.05 -0.35
C TYR A 19 -17.84 12.38 -1.05
N THR A 20 -17.71 13.62 -1.53
CA THR A 20 -16.53 14.10 -2.26
C THR A 20 -15.56 14.81 -1.32
N LEU A 21 -14.30 14.37 -1.34
CA LEU A 21 -13.16 14.98 -0.65
C LEU A 21 -12.30 15.75 -1.64
N ASN A 22 -11.92 16.98 -1.28
CA ASN A 22 -10.86 17.70 -1.96
C ASN A 22 -9.49 17.18 -1.49
N VAL A 23 -8.68 16.66 -2.41
CA VAL A 23 -7.41 16.00 -2.05
C VAL A 23 -6.40 16.98 -1.45
N GLU A 24 -6.36 18.23 -1.94
CA GLU A 24 -5.44 19.26 -1.43
C GLU A 24 -5.77 19.66 0.01
N GLU A 25 -7.05 19.82 0.32
CA GLU A 25 -7.51 20.10 1.68
C GLU A 25 -7.27 18.90 2.61
N ALA A 26 -7.67 17.70 2.14
CA ALA A 26 -7.55 16.45 2.89
C ALA A 26 -6.10 16.05 3.17
N TRP A 27 -5.15 16.53 2.38
CA TRP A 27 -3.70 16.33 2.59
C TRP A 27 -3.22 16.83 3.96
N ASN A 28 -3.85 17.89 4.47
CA ASN A 28 -3.45 18.57 5.70
C ASN A 28 -4.39 18.30 6.87
N PHE A 29 -5.30 17.34 6.74
CA PHE A 29 -6.18 16.94 7.84
C PHE A 29 -5.38 16.41 9.02
N ARG A 30 -5.70 16.94 10.20
CA ARG A 30 -5.23 16.41 11.48
C ARG A 30 -5.95 15.10 11.80
N THR A 31 -5.43 14.33 12.74
CA THR A 31 -6.02 13.06 13.22
C THR A 31 -7.53 13.13 13.46
N THR A 32 -8.02 14.17 14.14
CA THR A 32 -9.46 14.33 14.41
C THR A 32 -10.27 14.49 13.12
N GLN A 33 -9.79 15.32 12.19
CA GLN A 33 -10.45 15.53 10.90
C GLN A 33 -10.46 14.25 10.06
N ILE A 34 -9.37 13.48 10.06
CA ILE A 34 -9.32 12.17 9.39
C ILE A 34 -10.39 11.24 9.96
N PHE A 35 -10.52 11.15 11.29
CA PHE A 35 -11.54 10.32 11.92
C PHE A 35 -12.97 10.81 11.67
N ASP A 36 -13.21 12.12 11.67
CA ASP A 36 -14.52 12.70 11.36
C ASP A 36 -14.95 12.38 9.92
N GLU A 37 -14.02 12.41 8.96
CA GLU A 37 -14.30 12.05 7.57
C GLU A 37 -14.52 10.54 7.38
N LEU A 38 -13.72 9.70 8.05
CA LEU A 38 -13.91 8.25 8.02
C LEU A 38 -15.24 7.85 8.66
N ASP A 39 -15.61 8.44 9.81
CA ASP A 39 -16.88 8.15 10.47
C ASP A 39 -18.07 8.59 9.61
N ARG A 40 -17.98 9.76 8.97
CA ARG A 40 -19.01 10.26 8.03
C ARG A 40 -19.18 9.36 6.80
N ALA A 41 -18.08 8.81 6.28
CA ALA A 41 -18.11 7.92 5.12
C ALA A 41 -18.71 6.53 5.44
N ILE A 42 -18.70 6.11 6.71
CA ILE A 42 -19.27 4.83 7.13
C ILE A 42 -20.80 4.97 7.23
N SER A 43 -21.52 4.22 6.40
CA SER A 43 -22.98 4.19 6.44
C SER A 43 -23.51 3.70 7.80
N PRO A 44 -24.66 4.22 8.28
CA PRO A 44 -25.29 3.70 9.50
C PRO A 44 -25.53 2.19 9.42
N GLY A 45 -25.21 1.46 10.47
CA GLY A 45 -25.40 0.01 10.56
C GLY A 45 -24.30 -0.85 9.93
N ASN A 46 -23.23 -0.26 9.37
CA ASN A 46 -22.08 -1.04 8.91
C ASN A 46 -21.09 -1.29 10.06
N ASP A 47 -21.39 -2.29 10.89
CA ASP A 47 -20.65 -2.59 12.12
C ASP A 47 -19.19 -3.02 11.84
N ASP A 48 -18.92 -3.67 10.71
CA ASP A 48 -17.57 -4.17 10.40
C ASP A 48 -16.62 -3.01 10.06
N LEU A 49 -17.08 -2.02 9.28
CA LEU A 49 -16.29 -0.80 9.04
C LEU A 49 -16.11 0.03 10.32
N ARG A 50 -17.10 0.03 11.23
CA ARG A 50 -16.96 0.69 12.54
C ARG A 50 -15.91 0.01 13.41
N LYS A 51 -15.88 -1.33 13.47
CA LYS A 51 -14.83 -2.08 14.17
C LYS A 51 -13.44 -1.78 13.59
N MET A 52 -13.31 -1.64 12.26
CA MET A 52 -12.05 -1.22 11.65
C MET A 52 -11.64 0.18 12.13
N LEU A 53 -12.55 1.15 12.11
CA LEU A 53 -12.28 2.51 12.57
C LEU A 53 -11.91 2.54 14.07
N ASP A 54 -12.57 1.76 14.90
CA ASP A 54 -12.28 1.66 16.33
C ASP A 54 -10.90 1.04 16.57
N LEU A 55 -10.50 0.01 15.80
CA LEU A 55 -9.15 -0.53 15.87
C LEU A 55 -8.11 0.52 15.45
N ILE A 56 -8.35 1.28 14.38
CA ILE A 56 -7.45 2.35 13.93
C ILE A 56 -7.28 3.39 15.05
N LYS A 57 -8.37 3.82 15.69
CA LYS A 57 -8.35 4.75 16.84
C LYS A 57 -7.55 4.16 18.00
N GLY A 58 -7.78 2.88 18.34
CA GLY A 58 -7.06 2.18 19.42
C GLY A 58 -5.55 2.06 19.16
N LEU A 59 -5.13 1.90 17.90
CA LEU A 59 -3.72 1.79 17.50
C LEU A 59 -3.03 3.14 17.26
N CYS A 60 -3.78 4.25 17.23
CA CYS A 60 -3.26 5.57 16.93
C CYS A 60 -2.41 6.13 18.09
N PRO A 61 -1.22 6.69 17.83
CA PRO A 61 -0.42 7.30 18.88
C PRO A 61 -1.04 8.52 19.59
N LEU A 62 -0.50 8.71 20.80
CA LEU A 62 -0.83 9.57 21.96
C LEU A 62 -1.92 9.04 22.89
N ASP A 63 -3.12 8.76 22.38
CA ASP A 63 -4.30 8.44 23.20
C ASP A 63 -4.97 7.10 22.83
N GLY A 64 -4.58 6.45 21.74
CA GLY A 64 -5.07 5.13 21.38
C GLY A 64 -4.82 4.12 22.49
N THR A 65 -5.89 3.45 22.92
CA THR A 65 -5.89 2.57 24.10
C THR A 65 -4.91 1.40 23.95
N ILE A 66 -4.83 0.80 22.77
CA ILE A 66 -3.92 -0.32 22.45
C ILE A 66 -2.48 0.20 22.30
N TYR A 67 -2.29 1.36 21.69
CA TYR A 67 -0.97 1.97 21.52
C TYR A 67 -0.33 2.35 22.86
N ALA A 68 -1.13 2.94 23.76
CA ALA A 68 -0.70 3.49 25.04
C ALA A 68 -0.66 2.44 26.17
N ASP A 69 -1.08 1.20 25.91
CA ASP A 69 -1.10 0.13 26.91
C ASP A 69 0.29 -0.09 27.53
N LYS A 70 0.34 0.00 28.87
CA LYS A 70 1.55 -0.16 29.67
C LYS A 70 2.08 -1.59 29.67
N GLN A 71 1.23 -2.59 29.46
CA GLN A 71 1.61 -3.99 29.36
C GLN A 71 2.23 -4.31 28.00
N LEU A 72 1.92 -3.52 26.97
CA LEU A 72 2.38 -3.73 25.59
C LEU A 72 3.57 -2.84 25.24
N ARG A 73 4.59 -2.70 26.10
CA ARG A 73 5.76 -1.85 25.79
C ARG A 73 6.83 -2.56 24.94
N PRO A 74 7.44 -1.87 23.96
CA PRO A 74 7.26 -0.46 23.59
C PRO A 74 5.95 -0.22 22.83
N SER A 75 5.43 1.01 22.89
CA SER A 75 4.24 1.41 22.13
C SER A 75 4.46 1.28 20.64
N GLN A 76 3.48 0.67 19.95
CA GLN A 76 3.50 0.41 18.52
C GLN A 76 2.07 0.40 17.97
N ALA A 77 1.92 0.81 16.72
CA ALA A 77 0.65 0.83 15.98
C ALA A 77 0.33 -0.54 15.36
N ILE A 78 0.52 -1.61 16.14
CA ILE A 78 0.29 -3.02 15.78
C ILE A 78 -0.51 -3.68 16.91
N ALA A 79 -1.66 -4.26 16.60
CA ALA A 79 -2.47 -5.03 17.54
C ALA A 79 -1.70 -6.29 17.98
N ARG A 80 -1.55 -6.46 19.29
CA ARG A 80 -0.70 -7.51 19.87
C ARG A 80 -1.09 -7.82 21.30
N THR A 81 -0.85 -9.06 21.70
CA THR A 81 -1.05 -9.55 23.07
C THR A 81 0.27 -10.04 23.66
N VAL A 82 0.37 -10.10 24.99
CA VAL A 82 1.56 -10.64 25.67
C VAL A 82 1.54 -12.17 25.59
N VAL A 83 2.69 -12.78 25.27
CA VAL A 83 2.85 -14.24 25.32
C VAL A 83 2.91 -14.68 26.79
N PRO A 84 1.98 -15.54 27.26
CA PRO A 84 2.10 -16.13 28.60
C PRO A 84 3.38 -16.95 28.70
N ASN A 85 4.11 -16.82 29.82
CA ASN A 85 5.35 -17.56 30.08
C ASN A 85 6.47 -17.33 29.04
N TYR A 86 6.57 -16.11 28.51
CA TYR A 86 7.64 -15.70 27.58
C TYR A 86 9.03 -16.24 27.96
N GLN A 87 9.71 -16.85 26.98
CA GLN A 87 11.09 -17.31 27.12
C GLN A 87 12.07 -16.38 26.41
N LYS A 88 13.23 -16.16 27.03
CA LYS A 88 14.29 -15.32 26.47
C LYS A 88 14.78 -15.89 25.15
N GLY A 89 14.63 -15.12 24.07
CA GLY A 89 15.02 -15.52 22.72
C GLY A 89 13.83 -15.62 21.75
N GLU A 90 12.61 -15.66 22.28
CA GLU A 90 11.38 -15.65 21.50
C GLU A 90 10.80 -14.22 21.37
N SER A 91 9.66 -14.09 20.71
CA SER A 91 8.89 -12.86 20.74
C SER A 91 8.11 -12.77 22.05
N GLN A 92 8.15 -11.62 22.71
CA GLN A 92 7.32 -11.35 23.90
C GLN A 92 5.85 -11.11 23.56
N PHE A 93 5.52 -10.98 22.27
CA PHE A 93 4.19 -10.63 21.80
C PHE A 93 3.66 -11.64 20.79
N ASN A 94 2.35 -11.85 20.79
CA ASN A 94 1.63 -12.43 19.66
C ASN A 94 0.94 -11.33 18.86
N ILE A 95 0.84 -11.52 17.55
CA ILE A 95 0.00 -10.65 16.71
C ILE A 95 -1.45 -10.94 17.03
N GLU A 96 -2.21 -9.89 17.32
CA GLU A 96 -3.66 -9.98 17.47
C GLU A 96 -4.28 -9.77 16.09
N LYS A 97 -4.79 -10.86 15.51
CA LYS A 97 -5.34 -10.91 14.15
C LYS A 97 -6.82 -10.54 14.18
N HIS A 98 -7.23 -9.60 13.34
CA HIS A 98 -8.62 -9.20 13.16
C HIS A 98 -9.10 -9.44 11.73
N ASP A 99 -10.01 -10.38 11.53
CA ASP A 99 -10.74 -10.55 10.27
C ASP A 99 -12.11 -9.88 10.41
N PHE A 100 -12.27 -8.72 9.77
CA PHE A 100 -13.46 -7.89 9.94
C PHE A 100 -14.63 -8.33 9.08
N ASN A 101 -14.36 -8.93 7.92
CA ASN A 101 -15.37 -9.23 6.91
C ASN A 101 -15.54 -10.74 6.68
N ASN A 102 -14.88 -11.58 7.48
CA ASN A 102 -14.79 -13.03 7.30
C ASN A 102 -14.28 -13.42 5.91
N ASP A 103 -13.33 -12.64 5.38
CA ASP A 103 -12.71 -12.89 4.07
C ASP A 103 -11.43 -13.75 4.20
N GLY A 104 -11.08 -14.15 5.41
CA GLY A 104 -9.91 -14.97 5.70
C GLY A 104 -8.59 -14.19 5.70
N ILE A 105 -8.63 -12.86 5.56
CA ILE A 105 -7.43 -12.01 5.51
C ILE A 105 -7.36 -11.17 6.79
N PRO A 106 -6.59 -11.62 7.80
CA PRO A 106 -6.50 -10.92 9.06
C PRO A 106 -5.66 -9.65 8.96
N TYR A 107 -6.06 -8.62 9.69
CA TYR A 107 -5.36 -7.35 9.84
C TYR A 107 -4.88 -7.12 11.27
N TRP A 108 -3.83 -6.33 11.43
CA TRP A 108 -3.28 -5.99 12.75
C TRP A 108 -2.53 -4.65 12.81
N GLY A 109 -2.00 -4.15 11.69
CA GLY A 109 -1.28 -2.87 11.65
C GLY A 109 -2.21 -1.69 11.36
N LEU A 110 -1.99 -0.55 12.01
CA LEU A 110 -2.80 0.67 11.78
C LEU A 110 -2.90 1.05 10.31
N CYS A 111 -1.76 1.06 9.61
CA CYS A 111 -1.72 1.43 8.18
C CYS A 111 -2.46 0.38 7.34
N ASP A 112 -2.26 -0.91 7.61
CA ASP A 112 -2.93 -1.99 6.88
C ASP A 112 -4.47 -1.92 7.05
N VAL A 113 -4.95 -1.70 8.27
CA VAL A 113 -6.39 -1.56 8.59
C VAL A 113 -6.96 -0.29 7.93
N LEU A 114 -6.24 0.84 7.97
CA LEU A 114 -6.66 2.05 7.27
C LEU A 114 -6.74 1.82 5.76
N GLY A 115 -5.76 1.14 5.18
CA GLY A 115 -5.76 0.78 3.76
C GLY A 115 -7.00 -0.03 3.40
N ARG A 116 -7.36 -1.04 4.19
CA ARG A 116 -8.58 -1.81 4.01
C ARG A 116 -9.84 -0.96 4.12
N LEU A 117 -9.98 -0.16 5.17
CA LEU A 117 -11.14 0.70 5.37
C LEU A 117 -11.33 1.67 4.21
N MET A 118 -10.26 2.36 3.80
CA MET A 118 -10.30 3.28 2.64
C MET A 118 -10.61 2.55 1.33
N SER A 119 -10.12 1.33 1.15
CA SER A 119 -10.41 0.49 -0.04
C SER A 119 -11.90 0.18 -0.15
N LEU A 120 -12.55 -0.15 0.98
CA LEU A 120 -13.98 -0.46 1.03
C LEU A 120 -14.87 0.78 0.92
N LEU A 121 -14.38 1.94 1.40
CA LEU A 121 -15.11 3.20 1.30
C LEU A 121 -14.97 3.87 -0.07
N ALA A 122 -13.94 3.53 -0.84
CA ALA A 122 -13.65 4.16 -2.11
C ALA A 122 -14.77 3.92 -3.14
N ASP A 123 -15.36 5.02 -3.62
CA ASP A 123 -16.28 4.99 -4.75
C ASP A 123 -15.46 5.27 -6.03
N VAL A 124 -15.03 4.18 -6.68
CA VAL A 124 -14.14 4.22 -7.84
C VAL A 124 -14.93 4.64 -9.08
N PRO A 125 -14.63 5.78 -9.72
CA PRO A 125 -15.33 6.21 -10.93
C PRO A 125 -15.13 5.23 -12.09
N LYS A 126 -16.15 5.08 -12.95
CA LYS A 126 -16.07 4.23 -14.16
C LYS A 126 -14.89 4.57 -15.09
N HIS A 127 -14.47 5.83 -15.09
CA HIS A 127 -13.35 6.34 -15.90
C HIS A 127 -12.09 6.60 -15.06
N ALA A 128 -11.97 5.93 -13.90
CA ALA A 128 -10.79 6.00 -13.07
C ALA A 128 -9.58 5.48 -13.85
N THR A 129 -8.54 6.30 -13.91
CA THR A 129 -7.24 5.96 -14.45
C THR A 129 -6.21 6.05 -13.34
N ARG A 130 -5.03 5.50 -13.63
CA ARG A 130 -3.85 5.68 -12.78
C ARG A 130 -3.70 7.13 -12.34
N ASP A 131 -3.75 8.06 -13.28
CA ASP A 131 -3.30 9.43 -13.08
C ASP A 131 -4.39 10.34 -12.52
N ASN A 132 -5.68 10.01 -12.72
CA ASN A 132 -6.80 10.84 -12.24
C ASN A 132 -7.45 10.32 -10.94
N PHE A 133 -7.10 9.14 -10.45
CA PHE A 133 -7.71 8.55 -9.25
C PHE A 133 -6.70 7.80 -8.39
N TYR A 134 -6.05 6.75 -8.91
CA TYR A 134 -5.24 5.84 -8.09
C TYR A 134 -4.00 6.49 -7.48
N VAL A 135 -3.34 7.40 -8.21
CA VAL A 135 -2.22 8.19 -7.68
C VAL A 135 -2.69 9.05 -6.50
N HIS A 136 -3.84 9.74 -6.65
CA HIS A 136 -4.39 10.59 -5.59
C HIS A 136 -4.80 9.77 -4.36
N MET A 137 -5.51 8.65 -4.57
CA MET A 137 -5.95 7.76 -3.49
C MET A 137 -4.76 7.18 -2.71
N THR A 138 -3.74 6.67 -3.42
CA THR A 138 -2.53 6.11 -2.79
C THR A 138 -1.77 7.17 -2.00
N ALA A 139 -1.63 8.37 -2.57
CA ALA A 139 -0.94 9.47 -1.90
C ALA A 139 -1.68 9.93 -0.66
N LEU A 140 -3.02 10.10 -0.75
CA LEU A 140 -3.85 10.51 0.38
C LEU A 140 -3.82 9.46 1.50
N TYR A 141 -3.97 8.18 1.15
CA TYR A 141 -3.83 7.07 2.09
C TYR A 141 -2.49 7.11 2.85
N GLY A 142 -1.38 7.24 2.12
CA GLY A 142 -0.06 7.33 2.74
C GLY A 142 0.11 8.58 3.61
N ARG A 143 -0.46 9.72 3.20
CA ARG A 143 -0.47 10.96 3.99
C ARG A 143 -1.27 10.83 5.26
N TRP A 144 -2.44 10.22 5.20
CA TRP A 144 -3.25 9.95 6.39
C TRP A 144 -2.56 8.97 7.33
N CYS A 145 -1.89 7.93 6.81
CA CYS A 145 -1.03 7.09 7.64
C CYS A 145 0.02 7.92 8.37
N TYR A 146 0.72 8.83 7.67
CA TYR A 146 1.75 9.70 8.25
C TYR A 146 1.21 10.61 9.36
N ASN A 147 0.03 11.20 9.15
CA ASN A 147 -0.59 12.06 10.14
C ASN A 147 -1.06 11.26 11.37
N LEU A 148 -1.70 10.11 11.16
CA LEU A 148 -2.16 9.24 12.24
C LEU A 148 -1.00 8.78 13.12
N ILE A 149 0.15 8.42 12.54
CA ILE A 149 1.36 8.04 13.31
C ILE A 149 2.15 9.24 13.86
N GLN A 150 1.53 10.43 13.98
CA GLN A 150 2.13 11.64 14.52
C GLN A 150 3.37 12.12 13.75
N ASN A 151 3.31 12.09 12.42
CA ASN A 151 4.37 12.57 11.53
C ASN A 151 5.73 11.85 11.72
N SER A 152 5.70 10.62 12.22
CA SER A 152 6.91 9.85 12.53
C SER A 152 7.46 9.10 11.29
N LYS A 153 8.47 9.69 10.64
CA LYS A 153 9.17 9.09 9.47
C LYS A 153 9.85 7.74 9.79
N LYS A 154 10.10 7.45 11.07
CA LYS A 154 10.77 6.24 11.56
C LYS A 154 9.85 5.02 11.57
N VAL A 155 8.56 5.23 11.85
CA VAL A 155 7.56 4.14 11.92
C VAL A 155 6.64 4.13 10.71
N LEU A 156 6.72 5.15 9.84
CA LEU A 156 6.00 5.19 8.57
C LEU A 156 6.43 4.03 7.65
N PRO A 157 5.48 3.31 7.04
CA PRO A 157 5.74 2.36 5.96
C PRO A 157 6.67 2.94 4.88
N PHE A 158 7.51 2.09 4.30
CA PHE A 158 8.49 2.52 3.29
C PHE A 158 7.84 2.74 1.92
N MET A 159 6.88 1.88 1.57
CA MET A 159 6.09 1.95 0.35
C MET A 159 4.61 1.90 0.70
N PHE A 160 3.80 2.57 -0.10
CA PHE A 160 2.34 2.46 -0.13
C PHE A 160 1.95 2.01 -1.53
N CYS A 161 0.87 1.28 -1.70
CA CYS A 161 0.40 0.90 -3.02
C CYS A 161 -1.11 0.96 -3.12
N SER A 162 -1.58 1.04 -4.36
CA SER A 162 -2.92 0.65 -4.75
C SER A 162 -2.83 -0.43 -5.82
N VAL A 163 -3.66 -1.45 -5.72
CA VAL A 163 -3.91 -2.45 -6.75
C VAL A 163 -5.38 -2.39 -7.09
N TRP A 164 -5.73 -2.46 -8.36
CA TRP A 164 -7.11 -2.46 -8.82
C TRP A 164 -7.33 -3.48 -9.92
N VAL A 165 -8.55 -3.99 -10.00
CA VAL A 165 -8.98 -4.96 -11.02
C VAL A 165 -9.92 -4.26 -11.99
N THR A 166 -9.73 -4.51 -13.28
CA THR A 166 -10.64 -4.05 -14.32
C THR A 166 -11.58 -5.17 -14.80
N ASP A 167 -12.77 -4.79 -15.28
CA ASP A 167 -13.79 -5.68 -15.87
C ASP A 167 -13.44 -6.19 -17.28
N GLY A 168 -12.19 -6.05 -17.72
CA GLY A 168 -11.73 -6.40 -19.07
C GLY A 168 -12.10 -5.39 -20.17
N VAL A 169 -13.07 -4.49 -19.94
CA VAL A 169 -13.37 -3.34 -20.82
C VAL A 169 -12.81 -2.02 -20.29
N GLY A 170 -12.08 -2.08 -19.17
CA GLY A 170 -11.34 -0.97 -18.58
C GLY A 170 -12.07 -0.26 -17.44
N GLY A 171 -13.27 -0.71 -17.06
CA GLY A 171 -13.97 -0.24 -15.87
C GLY A 171 -13.36 -0.87 -14.63
N ALA A 172 -12.96 -0.06 -13.66
CA ALA A 172 -12.43 -0.59 -12.41
C ALA A 172 -13.54 -1.09 -11.48
N VAL A 173 -13.37 -2.29 -10.95
CA VAL A 173 -14.38 -2.97 -10.13
C VAL A 173 -14.00 -2.98 -8.66
N LYS A 174 -12.70 -3.12 -8.37
CA LYS A 174 -12.17 -3.26 -7.01
C LYS A 174 -10.88 -2.47 -6.86
N LEU A 175 -10.69 -1.89 -5.68
CA LEU A 175 -9.46 -1.23 -5.26
C LEU A 175 -8.99 -1.88 -3.96
N PHE A 176 -7.69 -2.09 -3.85
CA PHE A 176 -7.01 -2.54 -2.65
C PHE A 176 -5.81 -1.65 -2.37
N LEU A 177 -5.74 -1.09 -1.17
CA LEU A 177 -4.62 -0.30 -0.68
C LEU A 177 -3.75 -1.17 0.24
N GLY A 178 -2.44 -0.97 0.15
CA GLY A 178 -1.48 -1.73 0.94
C GLY A 178 -0.26 -0.90 1.33
N ALA A 179 0.43 -1.31 2.40
CA ALA A 179 1.63 -0.64 2.88
C ALA A 179 2.72 -1.65 3.23
N SER A 180 3.98 -1.26 2.95
CA SER A 180 5.15 -2.06 3.25
C SER A 180 5.79 -1.59 4.54
N MET A 181 6.06 -2.52 5.45
CA MET A 181 6.87 -2.24 6.63
C MET A 181 8.37 -2.05 6.33
N GLY A 182 8.76 -2.02 5.05
CA GLY A 182 10.11 -2.02 4.48
C GLY A 182 11.25 -1.68 5.45
N ARG A 183 12.13 -2.67 5.64
CA ARG A 183 13.41 -2.52 6.34
C ARG A 183 14.46 -3.40 5.67
N SER A 184 15.70 -2.91 5.65
CA SER A 184 16.88 -3.77 5.47
C SER A 184 16.88 -4.87 6.53
N THR A 185 17.10 -6.10 6.09
CA THR A 185 17.14 -7.33 6.89
C THR A 185 18.35 -7.43 7.82
N ASN A 186 19.33 -6.53 7.69
CA ASN A 186 20.67 -6.77 8.24
C ASN A 186 20.95 -6.06 9.56
N SER A 187 20.05 -5.19 10.03
CA SER A 187 20.21 -4.60 11.36
C SER A 187 19.84 -5.60 12.46
N ALA A 188 20.53 -5.55 13.61
CA ALA A 188 20.17 -6.35 14.78
C ALA A 188 18.69 -6.16 15.21
N LYS A 189 18.10 -4.99 14.94
CA LYS A 189 16.68 -4.71 15.14
C LYS A 189 15.76 -5.40 14.12
N ALA A 190 16.23 -5.61 12.89
CA ALA A 190 15.51 -6.37 11.87
C ALA A 190 15.50 -7.87 12.18
N LYS A 191 16.52 -8.38 12.87
CA LYS A 191 16.63 -9.77 13.34
C LYS A 191 15.99 -10.02 14.71
N SER A 192 15.27 -9.05 15.29
CA SER A 192 14.59 -9.27 16.57
C SER A 192 13.47 -10.33 16.40
N PRO A 193 13.20 -11.19 17.40
CA PRO A 193 12.15 -12.19 17.31
C PRO A 193 10.78 -11.62 16.95
N TRP A 194 10.44 -10.44 17.49
CA TRP A 194 9.20 -9.73 17.15
C TRP A 194 9.15 -9.31 15.68
N THR A 195 10.25 -8.77 15.14
CA THR A 195 10.30 -8.40 13.71
C THR A 195 10.15 -9.63 12.82
N LEU A 196 10.81 -10.74 13.15
CA LEU A 196 10.71 -11.99 12.38
C LEU A 196 9.30 -12.56 12.43
N GLN A 197 8.62 -12.50 13.57
CA GLN A 197 7.23 -12.91 13.68
C GLN A 197 6.31 -12.09 12.76
N ILE A 198 6.49 -10.77 12.70
CA ILE A 198 5.69 -9.94 11.79
C ILE A 198 6.00 -10.26 10.33
N GLN A 199 7.26 -10.45 9.97
CA GLN A 199 7.64 -10.85 8.60
C GLN A 199 7.01 -12.18 8.21
N ARG A 200 7.03 -13.16 9.10
CA ARG A 200 6.44 -14.48 8.89
C ARG A 200 4.94 -14.40 8.71
N VAL A 201 4.23 -13.73 9.63
CA VAL A 201 2.77 -13.65 9.56
C VAL A 201 2.29 -12.86 8.34
N ARG A 202 3.06 -11.88 7.84
CA ARG A 202 2.74 -11.25 6.54
C ARG A 202 2.98 -12.17 5.35
N PHE A 203 4.06 -12.95 5.36
CA PHE A 203 4.34 -13.94 4.32
C PHE A 203 3.23 -15.00 4.25
N GLU A 204 2.73 -15.45 5.40
CA GLU A 204 1.61 -16.39 5.52
C GLU A 204 0.26 -15.85 4.97
N LEU A 205 0.15 -14.56 4.62
CA LEU A 205 -1.03 -14.02 3.92
C LEU A 205 -1.04 -14.37 2.43
N LEU A 206 0.13 -14.63 1.85
CA LEU A 206 0.24 -15.07 0.46
C LEU A 206 -0.03 -16.57 0.37
N ASP A 207 -0.18 -17.09 -0.84
CA ASP A 207 -0.39 -18.51 -1.09
C ASP A 207 0.91 -19.29 -0.86
N VAL A 208 1.08 -19.73 0.39
CA VAL A 208 2.26 -20.46 0.84
C VAL A 208 2.41 -21.77 0.09
N GLU A 209 1.32 -22.46 -0.24
CA GLU A 209 1.37 -23.71 -1.00
C GLU A 209 1.96 -23.49 -2.40
N HIS A 210 1.50 -22.46 -3.12
CA HIS A 210 2.06 -22.10 -4.43
C HIS A 210 3.54 -21.72 -4.36
N MET A 211 3.94 -20.99 -3.32
CA MET A 211 5.33 -20.61 -3.09
C MET A 211 6.22 -21.84 -2.81
N GLU A 212 5.77 -22.73 -1.91
CA GLU A 212 6.50 -23.97 -1.56
C GLU A 212 6.63 -24.92 -2.75
N LEU A 213 5.57 -25.08 -3.55
CA LEU A 213 5.61 -25.85 -4.80
C LEU A 213 6.59 -25.28 -5.83
N SER A 214 6.85 -23.98 -5.76
CA SER A 214 7.83 -23.28 -6.60
C SER A 214 9.25 -23.29 -5.98
N GLY A 215 9.45 -23.95 -4.84
CA GLY A 215 10.74 -24.04 -4.15
C GLY A 215 11.11 -22.79 -3.34
N TYR A 216 10.16 -21.89 -3.08
CA TYR A 216 10.39 -20.65 -2.35
C TYR A 216 9.80 -20.66 -0.95
N ASP A 217 10.45 -19.93 -0.05
CA ASP A 217 9.98 -19.69 1.32
C ASP A 217 10.28 -18.24 1.76
N LEU A 218 10.06 -17.95 3.05
CA LEU A 218 10.31 -16.62 3.62
C LEU A 218 11.77 -16.14 3.49
N TYR A 219 12.73 -17.08 3.42
CA TYR A 219 14.17 -16.83 3.38
C TYR A 219 14.75 -17.04 1.98
N MET A 220 14.18 -17.95 1.20
CA MET A 220 14.53 -18.22 -0.19
C MET A 220 13.44 -17.64 -1.09
N SER A 221 13.62 -16.39 -1.49
CA SER A 221 12.69 -15.71 -2.40
C SER A 221 13.27 -15.63 -3.82
N PRO A 222 12.44 -15.52 -4.86
CA PRO A 222 12.90 -15.37 -6.25
C PRO A 222 13.94 -14.26 -6.44
N ALA A 223 13.79 -13.12 -5.74
CA ALA A 223 14.75 -12.02 -5.79
C ALA A 223 16.05 -12.30 -5.01
N GLY A 224 16.04 -13.25 -4.08
CA GLY A 224 17.22 -13.66 -3.31
C GLY A 224 18.25 -14.39 -4.16
N GLU A 225 17.84 -15.01 -5.26
CA GLU A 225 18.77 -15.63 -6.24
C GLU A 225 19.51 -14.59 -7.09
N LEU A 226 18.98 -13.37 -7.20
CA LEU A 226 19.51 -12.29 -8.03
C LEU A 226 20.15 -11.14 -7.23
N ALA A 227 19.99 -11.13 -5.90
CA ALA A 227 20.51 -10.09 -5.04
C ALA A 227 21.86 -10.52 -4.44
N GLU A 228 22.83 -9.61 -4.40
CA GLU A 228 23.93 -9.73 -3.44
C GLU A 228 23.33 -9.87 -2.03
N GLU A 229 23.92 -10.73 -1.19
CA GLU A 229 23.37 -11.29 0.07
C GLU A 229 22.75 -10.26 1.05
N ASP A 230 23.02 -8.96 0.87
CA ASP A 230 22.70 -7.89 1.80
C ASP A 230 21.45 -7.04 1.47
N GLU A 231 20.76 -7.20 0.34
CA GLU A 231 19.66 -6.28 -0.05
C GLU A 231 18.29 -6.92 -0.36
N SER A 232 18.10 -8.23 -0.14
CA SER A 232 16.85 -8.89 -0.54
C SER A 232 15.64 -8.46 0.33
N ILE A 233 14.71 -7.71 -0.29
CA ILE A 233 13.38 -7.48 0.29
C ILE A 233 12.67 -8.83 0.31
N LYS A 234 12.48 -9.42 1.49
CA LYS A 234 11.74 -10.69 1.62
C LYS A 234 10.34 -10.59 1.00
N LEU A 235 9.97 -11.62 0.24
CA LEU A 235 8.61 -11.78 -0.29
C LEU A 235 7.60 -11.74 0.87
N GLY A 236 6.41 -11.20 0.64
CA GLY A 236 5.40 -10.98 1.70
C GLY A 236 5.64 -9.76 2.60
N ASN A 237 6.71 -8.97 2.39
CA ASN A 237 6.93 -7.72 3.14
C ASN A 237 6.79 -6.44 2.29
N CYS A 238 6.38 -6.61 1.04
CA CYS A 238 6.09 -5.55 0.10
C CYS A 238 4.76 -4.85 0.45
N ALA A 239 4.46 -3.74 -0.22
CA ALA A 239 3.22 -3.01 0.06
C ALA A 239 2.01 -3.78 -0.49
N GLU A 240 2.26 -4.56 -1.52
CA GLU A 240 1.33 -5.33 -2.31
C GLU A 240 0.85 -6.60 -1.60
N THR A 241 1.43 -6.98 -0.46
CA THR A 241 1.09 -8.25 0.24
C THR A 241 -0.39 -8.40 0.54
N TYR A 242 -1.03 -7.40 1.16
CA TYR A 242 -2.47 -7.45 1.41
C TYR A 242 -3.27 -7.42 0.12
N PRO A 243 -3.02 -6.49 -0.82
CA PRO A 243 -3.66 -6.55 -2.13
C PRO A 243 -3.56 -7.90 -2.86
N PHE A 244 -2.40 -8.56 -2.82
CA PHE A 244 -2.18 -9.87 -3.44
C PHE A 244 -2.95 -10.97 -2.71
N ALA A 245 -2.97 -10.96 -1.38
CA ALA A 245 -3.78 -11.89 -0.60
C ALA A 245 -5.27 -11.81 -1.00
N TYR A 246 -5.79 -10.60 -1.25
CA TYR A 246 -7.15 -10.44 -1.76
C TYR A 246 -7.35 -11.03 -3.15
N LEU A 247 -6.44 -10.73 -4.08
CA LEU A 247 -6.50 -11.28 -5.43
C LEU A 247 -6.44 -12.82 -5.43
N ASP A 248 -5.67 -13.42 -4.52
CA ASP A 248 -5.59 -14.87 -4.37
C ASP A 248 -6.85 -15.48 -3.75
N SER A 249 -7.43 -14.78 -2.77
CA SER A 249 -8.68 -15.22 -2.13
C SER A 249 -9.86 -15.17 -3.11
N ASP A 250 -9.87 -14.20 -4.02
CA ASP A 250 -10.93 -13.97 -4.99
C ASP A 250 -10.61 -14.62 -6.34
N LYS A 251 -10.90 -15.92 -6.43
CA LYS A 251 -10.65 -16.75 -7.62
C LYS A 251 -11.41 -16.31 -8.88
N THR A 252 -12.26 -15.30 -8.79
CA THR A 252 -13.07 -14.82 -9.92
C THR A 252 -12.39 -13.71 -10.73
N ASP A 253 -11.42 -13.01 -10.13
CA ASP A 253 -10.71 -11.92 -10.79
C ASP A 253 -9.41 -12.42 -11.42
N PRO A 254 -9.25 -12.34 -12.75
CA PRO A 254 -8.04 -12.82 -13.39
C PRO A 254 -6.89 -11.82 -13.15
N TRP A 255 -5.75 -12.32 -12.73
CA TRP A 255 -4.53 -11.54 -12.48
C TRP A 255 -4.07 -10.71 -13.69
N GLU A 256 -4.44 -11.11 -14.91
CA GLU A 256 -4.14 -10.35 -16.14
C GLU A 256 -4.82 -8.97 -16.18
N ASN A 257 -5.96 -8.83 -15.48
CA ASN A 257 -6.73 -7.59 -15.36
C ASN A 257 -6.36 -6.78 -14.11
N ALA A 258 -5.43 -7.29 -13.30
CA ALA A 258 -4.90 -6.58 -12.16
C ALA A 258 -3.87 -5.54 -12.63
N HIS A 259 -3.98 -4.35 -12.06
CA HIS A 259 -3.07 -3.24 -12.24
C HIS A 259 -2.66 -2.69 -10.89
N GLY A 260 -1.56 -1.94 -10.86
CA GLY A 260 -1.18 -1.30 -9.61
C GLY A 260 -0.20 -0.17 -9.78
N LEU A 261 0.10 0.47 -8.66
CA LEU A 261 1.21 1.39 -8.52
C LEU A 261 1.70 1.37 -7.08
N ALA A 262 3.01 1.56 -6.90
CA ALA A 262 3.62 1.72 -5.60
C ALA A 262 4.25 3.11 -5.46
N LEU A 263 4.09 3.73 -4.30
CA LEU A 263 4.55 5.06 -3.96
C LEU A 263 5.54 5.00 -2.80
N ASN A 264 6.72 5.59 -2.98
CA ASN A 264 7.70 5.69 -1.91
C ASN A 264 7.29 6.74 -0.86
N LYS A 265 7.57 6.48 0.42
CA LYS A 265 7.25 7.41 1.51
C LYS A 265 7.82 8.82 1.38
N ARG A 266 8.84 9.03 0.54
CA ARG A 266 9.37 10.36 0.22
C ARG A 266 8.31 11.26 -0.43
N ALA A 267 7.42 10.69 -1.24
CA ALA A 267 6.29 11.42 -1.82
C ALA A 267 5.41 12.12 -0.77
N ILE A 268 5.29 11.49 0.40
CA ILE A 268 4.41 11.91 1.49
C ILE A 268 5.11 12.84 2.47
N THR A 269 6.42 12.66 2.65
CA THR A 269 7.20 13.24 3.77
C THR A 269 8.08 14.42 3.38
N LEU A 270 8.20 14.72 2.09
CA LEU A 270 8.99 15.86 1.58
C LEU A 270 8.15 17.10 1.31
N HIS A 271 6.83 16.96 1.19
CA HIS A 271 5.95 18.02 0.72
C HIS A 271 4.83 18.29 1.73
N ASP A 272 4.74 19.53 2.20
CA ASP A 272 3.66 19.98 3.08
C ASP A 272 2.37 20.26 2.30
N ASN A 273 2.49 20.62 1.03
CA ASN A 273 1.36 20.86 0.14
C ASN A 273 1.22 19.73 -0.88
N TYR A 274 -0.02 19.45 -1.25
CA TYR A 274 -0.30 18.46 -2.29
C TYR A 274 0.12 18.99 -3.67
N ASN A 275 0.97 18.24 -4.37
CA ASN A 275 1.29 18.47 -5.78
C ASN A 275 1.49 17.12 -6.48
N VAL A 276 0.66 16.83 -7.48
CA VAL A 276 0.68 15.53 -8.18
C VAL A 276 2.01 15.24 -8.88
N ASN A 277 2.70 16.26 -9.40
CA ASN A 277 3.98 16.06 -10.11
C ASN A 277 5.08 15.58 -9.15
N ASP A 278 5.09 16.14 -7.93
CA ASP A 278 6.00 15.72 -6.87
C ASP A 278 5.72 14.25 -6.47
N ILE A 279 4.44 13.87 -6.40
CA ILE A 279 4.03 12.48 -6.11
C ILE A 279 4.47 11.51 -7.22
N ILE A 280 4.22 11.84 -8.49
CA ILE A 280 4.50 10.96 -9.63
C ILE A 280 5.99 10.59 -9.72
N SER A 281 6.89 11.53 -9.40
CA SER A 281 8.35 11.30 -9.40
C SER A 281 8.80 10.20 -8.41
N HIS A 282 7.96 9.87 -7.42
CA HIS A 282 8.21 8.89 -6.38
C HIS A 282 7.51 7.55 -6.60
N ILE A 283 6.81 7.38 -7.72
CA ILE A 283 6.24 6.08 -8.11
C ILE A 283 7.37 5.09 -8.43
N ARG A 284 7.20 3.84 -8.01
CA ARG A 284 8.11 2.72 -8.28
C ARG A 284 7.33 1.59 -8.93
N GLY A 285 8.00 0.86 -9.81
CA GLY A 285 7.50 -0.42 -10.28
C GLY A 285 7.61 -1.49 -9.20
N PRO A 286 7.03 -2.67 -9.45
CA PRO A 286 7.15 -3.81 -8.55
C PRO A 286 8.63 -4.20 -8.35
N CYS A 287 9.00 -4.63 -7.15
CA CYS A 287 10.31 -5.25 -6.93
C CYS A 287 10.36 -6.65 -7.58
N PRO A 288 11.54 -7.26 -7.76
CA PRO A 288 11.63 -8.57 -8.43
C PRO A 288 10.77 -9.67 -7.80
N ASN A 289 10.62 -9.67 -6.48
CA ASN A 289 9.73 -10.59 -5.76
C ASN A 289 8.25 -10.36 -6.11
N CYS A 290 7.81 -9.10 -6.22
CA CYS A 290 6.44 -8.81 -6.64
C CYS A 290 6.22 -9.09 -8.13
N GLN A 291 7.23 -8.82 -8.98
CA GLN A 291 7.18 -9.17 -10.41
C GLN A 291 6.96 -10.66 -10.60
N TRP A 292 7.80 -11.48 -9.96
CA TRP A 292 7.65 -12.93 -9.97
C TRP A 292 6.26 -13.35 -9.49
N TYR A 293 5.79 -12.81 -8.37
CA TYR A 293 4.49 -13.20 -7.82
C TYR A 293 3.35 -12.91 -8.81
N ILE A 294 3.31 -11.70 -9.38
CA ILE A 294 2.33 -11.30 -10.40
C ILE A 294 2.36 -12.26 -11.59
N GLU A 295 3.55 -12.53 -12.14
CA GLU A 295 3.73 -13.35 -13.34
C GLU A 295 3.40 -14.83 -13.08
N SER A 296 3.74 -15.34 -11.90
CA SER A 296 3.43 -16.73 -11.49
C SER A 296 1.93 -17.03 -11.42
N ARG A 297 1.11 -15.98 -11.33
CA ARG A 297 -0.36 -16.04 -11.32
C ARG A 297 -0.99 -15.74 -12.68
N GLY A 298 -0.17 -15.56 -13.73
CA GLY A 298 -0.65 -15.18 -15.07
C GLY A 298 -0.94 -13.68 -15.22
N GLY A 299 -0.55 -12.85 -14.24
CA GLY A 299 -0.62 -11.40 -14.33
C GLY A 299 0.48 -10.80 -15.19
N ARG A 300 0.37 -9.49 -15.46
CA ARG A 300 1.37 -8.73 -16.23
C ARG A 300 2.07 -7.72 -15.34
N SER A 301 3.35 -7.93 -15.04
CA SER A 301 4.15 -6.99 -14.25
C SER A 301 4.15 -5.57 -14.83
N GLY A 302 4.11 -5.43 -16.17
CA GLY A 302 3.95 -4.15 -16.87
C GLY A 302 2.69 -3.34 -16.49
N ASN A 303 1.63 -3.99 -15.99
CA ASN A 303 0.45 -3.29 -15.47
C ASN A 303 0.72 -2.53 -14.16
N PHE A 304 1.88 -2.76 -13.54
CA PHE A 304 2.32 -2.18 -12.27
C PHE A 304 3.53 -1.24 -12.43
N GLU A 305 4.11 -1.17 -13.63
CA GLU A 305 5.31 -0.40 -13.88
C GLU A 305 5.05 1.11 -13.91
N ARG A 306 6.11 1.90 -13.75
CA ARG A 306 6.06 3.33 -14.01
C ARG A 306 5.88 3.54 -15.52
N LYS A 307 4.80 4.19 -15.95
CA LYS A 307 4.71 4.67 -17.34
C LYS A 307 5.88 5.63 -17.58
N ASN A 308 6.80 5.25 -18.44
CA ASN A 308 7.82 6.18 -18.92
C ASN A 308 7.09 7.27 -19.70
N GLU A 309 7.34 8.53 -19.35
CA GLU A 309 7.06 9.62 -20.27
C GLU A 309 7.82 9.31 -21.54
N VAL A 310 7.11 9.01 -22.62
CA VAL A 310 7.72 8.95 -23.95
C VAL A 310 8.27 10.35 -24.18
N LYS A 311 9.58 10.54 -23.96
CA LYS A 311 10.29 11.69 -24.51
C LYS A 311 10.11 11.56 -26.01
N GLY A 312 9.25 12.39 -26.59
CA GLY A 312 9.03 12.42 -28.01
C GLY A 312 10.38 12.39 -28.71
N GLU A 313 10.56 11.39 -29.58
CA GLU A 313 11.69 11.35 -30.48
C GLU A 313 11.67 12.67 -31.26
N GLY A 314 12.54 13.59 -30.86
CA GLY A 314 12.84 14.76 -31.66
C GLY A 314 13.38 14.25 -32.98
N LYS A 315 12.56 14.31 -34.03
CA LYS A 315 13.00 14.22 -35.42
C LYS A 315 14.22 15.13 -35.56
N LYS A 316 15.40 14.55 -35.71
CA LYS A 316 16.54 15.25 -36.28
C LYS A 316 16.22 15.43 -37.75
N GLU A 317 15.60 16.55 -38.10
CA GLU A 317 15.60 17.02 -39.48
C GLU A 317 17.05 17.32 -39.87
N GLY A 318 17.48 16.65 -40.94
CA GLY A 318 18.84 16.74 -41.46
C GLY A 318 19.15 18.13 -41.99
N GLN A 319 20.28 18.68 -41.56
CA GLN A 319 20.96 19.73 -42.31
C GLN A 319 21.84 19.04 -43.35
N HIS A 320 21.35 18.99 -44.58
CA HIS A 320 22.18 18.88 -45.77
C HIS A 320 23.02 20.16 -45.86
N TYR A 321 24.34 20.04 -45.77
CA TYR A 321 25.25 21.06 -46.31
C TYR A 321 25.64 20.61 -47.71
N GLU A 322 25.13 21.31 -48.72
CA GLU A 322 25.63 21.27 -50.08
C GLU A 322 27.03 21.90 -50.11
N ALA A 323 27.96 21.20 -50.75
CA ALA A 323 29.25 21.73 -51.15
C ALA A 323 29.11 22.39 -52.53
N GLY A 324 29.67 23.59 -52.71
CA GLY A 324 29.97 24.11 -54.04
C GLY A 324 29.89 25.62 -54.20
N ALA A 325 31.02 26.30 -54.02
CA ALA A 325 31.64 27.22 -54.99
C ALA A 325 33.05 27.58 -54.50
#